data_AF-A0A3A9SRI0-F1
#
_entry.id   AF-A0A3A9SRI0-F1
#
_cell.length_a   1.000
_cell.length_b   1.000
_cell.length_c   1.000
_cell.angle_alpha   90.00
_cell.angle_beta   90.00
_cell.angle_gamma   90.00
#
_symmetry.space_group_name_H-M   'P 1'
#
loop_
_entity.id
_entity.type
_entity.pdbx_description
1 polymer ?
#
loop_
_entity_poly.entity_id
_entity_poly.type
_entity_poly.pdbx_seq_one_letter_code
_entity_poly.pdbx_strand_id
1 'polypeptide(L)'
;MALQESGEMYLETIYVLSQDHTNVRAVDIGEELGYSRPSVSRAMHVLKDEGLVKTDEYGFVVLTEAGRVLAKRIYERHTVLTEAFRYIGVDEKIASEDACRVEHYISDETFDAIKAFMATKKKKK
;
A
#
# COMPACT_ATOMS: atom_id res chain seq x y z
N MET A 1 -16.02 6.15 6.30
CA MET A 1 -15.93 6.37 4.84
C MET A 1 -15.01 5.31 4.29
N ALA A 2 -15.33 4.69 3.15
CA ALA A 2 -14.33 3.91 2.45
C ALA A 2 -13.25 4.89 1.98
N LEU A 3 -11.98 4.60 2.26
CA LEU A 3 -10.88 5.36 1.68
C LEU A 3 -11.01 5.27 0.16
N GLN A 4 -10.81 6.38 -0.56
CA GLN A 4 -10.64 6.28 -2.01
C GLN A 4 -9.28 5.62 -2.29
N GLU A 5 -9.15 4.91 -3.42
CA GLU A 5 -7.91 4.30 -3.94
C GLU A 5 -6.67 5.17 -3.65
N SER A 6 -6.77 6.46 -3.95
CA SER A 6 -5.68 7.40 -3.73
C SER A 6 -5.17 7.45 -2.28
N GLY A 7 -6.06 7.38 -1.28
CA GLY A 7 -5.67 7.32 0.13
C GLY A 7 -4.97 6.01 0.50
N GLU A 8 -5.39 4.89 -0.10
CA GLU A 8 -4.81 3.57 0.17
C GLU A 8 -3.38 3.50 -0.37
N MET A 9 -3.18 4.01 -1.60
CA MET A 9 -1.88 4.20 -2.23
C MET A 9 -0.91 5.00 -1.34
N TYR A 10 -1.37 6.11 -0.74
CA TYR A 10 -0.55 6.90 0.18
C TYR A 10 -0.15 6.11 1.43
N LEU A 11 -1.07 5.37 2.04
CA LEU A 11 -0.78 4.58 3.24
C LEU A 11 0.20 3.45 2.96
N GLU A 12 0.00 2.73 1.86
CA GLU A 12 0.92 1.69 1.43
C GLU A 12 2.31 2.27 1.15
N THR A 13 2.40 3.37 0.40
CA THR A 13 3.67 4.05 0.10
C THR A 13 4.41 4.45 1.37
N ILE A 14 3.71 5.07 2.34
CA ILE A 14 4.31 5.42 3.63
C ILE A 14 4.80 4.17 4.35
N TYR A 15 4.03 3.08 4.31
CA TYR A 15 4.42 1.82 4.93
C TYR A 15 5.69 1.24 4.30
N VAL A 16 5.75 1.14 2.97
CA VAL A 16 6.92 0.65 2.22
C VAL A 16 8.15 1.51 2.51
N LEU A 17 8.05 2.84 2.36
CA LEU A 17 9.15 3.76 2.67
C LEU A 17 9.61 3.65 4.13
N SER A 18 8.69 3.39 5.07
CA SER A 18 9.03 3.21 6.49
C SER A 18 9.73 1.88 6.80
N GLN A 19 9.71 0.90 5.89
CA GLN A 19 10.49 -0.34 6.03
C GLN A 19 11.95 -0.12 5.62
N ASP A 20 12.19 0.71 4.60
CA ASP A 20 13.53 0.96 4.06
C ASP A 20 14.24 2.12 4.77
N HIS A 21 13.48 3.07 5.31
CA HIS A 21 13.98 4.27 5.98
C HIS A 21 13.26 4.52 7.29
N THR A 22 13.99 5.00 8.31
CA THR A 22 13.37 5.38 9.59
C THR A 22 12.51 6.65 9.47
N ASN A 23 12.76 7.49 8.45
CA ASN A 23 12.29 8.87 8.38
C ASN A 23 11.63 9.16 7.02
N VAL A 24 10.30 9.05 6.94
CA VAL A 24 9.54 9.33 5.70
C VAL A 24 9.13 10.81 5.65
N ARG A 25 9.39 11.50 4.55
CA ARG A 25 8.94 12.88 4.30
C ARG A 25 7.85 12.94 3.24
N ALA A 26 7.04 14.00 3.28
CA ALA A 26 6.02 14.25 2.27
C ALA A 26 6.59 14.39 0.84
N VAL A 27 7.85 14.79 0.69
CA VAL A 27 8.50 14.85 -0.63
C VAL A 27 8.78 13.44 -1.17
N ASP A 28 9.28 12.54 -0.34
CA ASP A 28 9.60 11.15 -0.70
C ASP A 28 8.34 10.42 -1.19
N ILE A 29 7.22 10.62 -0.46
CA ILE A 29 5.91 10.05 -0.83
C ILE A 29 5.45 10.56 -2.21
N GLY A 30 5.64 11.85 -2.48
CA GLY A 30 5.26 12.45 -3.76
C GLY A 30 6.13 11.97 -4.93
N GLU A 31 7.43 11.78 -4.68
CA GLU A 31 8.37 11.26 -5.67
C GLU A 31 8.05 9.80 -6.02
N GLU A 32 7.76 8.96 -5.02
CA GLU A 32 7.40 7.56 -5.22
C GLU A 32 6.08 7.41 -6.01
N LEU A 33 5.06 8.19 -5.65
CA LEU A 33 3.75 8.15 -6.33
C LEU A 33 3.69 8.95 -7.64
N GLY A 34 4.72 9.74 -7.96
CA GLY A 34 4.68 10.67 -9.09
C GLY A 34 3.64 11.80 -8.92
N TYR A 35 3.31 12.18 -7.68
CA TYR A 35 2.30 13.17 -7.35
C TYR A 35 2.89 14.54 -6.96
N SER A 36 2.20 15.61 -7.36
CA SER A 36 2.65 16.98 -7.05
C SER A 36 2.60 17.29 -5.55
N ARG A 37 3.50 18.17 -5.08
CA ARG A 37 3.55 18.62 -3.67
C ARG A 37 2.19 19.13 -3.14
N PRO A 38 1.39 19.93 -3.90
CA PRO A 38 0.06 20.32 -3.43
C PRO A 38 -0.90 19.14 -3.26
N SER A 39 -0.81 18.11 -4.13
CA SER A 39 -1.62 16.90 -4.00
C SER A 39 -1.25 16.12 -2.75
N VAL A 40 0.04 15.91 -2.49
CA VAL A 40 0.51 15.20 -1.30
C VAL A 40 0.11 15.95 -0.03
N SER A 41 0.28 17.27 0.01
CA SER A 41 -0.11 18.09 1.16
C SER A 41 -1.60 17.94 1.51
N ARG A 42 -2.48 17.97 0.50
CA ARG A 42 -3.92 17.72 0.70
C ARG A 42 -4.19 16.32 1.23
N ALA A 43 -3.55 15.30 0.67
CA ALA A 43 -3.72 13.91 1.10
C ALA A 43 -3.25 13.71 2.55
N MET A 44 -2.11 14.29 2.94
CA MET A 44 -1.60 14.22 4.31
C MET A 44 -2.56 14.87 5.30
N HIS A 45 -3.23 15.97 4.91
CA HIS A 45 -4.26 16.58 5.75
C HIS A 45 -5.46 15.65 5.94
N VAL A 46 -5.97 15.06 4.86
CA VAL A 46 -7.12 14.13 4.92
C VAL A 46 -6.79 12.92 5.79
N LEU A 47 -5.66 12.26 5.54
CA LEU A 47 -5.25 11.08 6.30
C LEU A 47 -4.96 11.40 7.78
N LYS A 48 -4.54 12.63 8.08
CA LYS A 48 -4.35 13.10 9.46
C LYS A 48 -5.68 13.32 10.17
N ASP A 49 -6.65 13.94 9.49
CA ASP A 49 -8.00 14.14 10.02
C ASP A 49 -8.73 12.82 10.27
N GLU A 50 -8.45 11.81 9.44
CA GLU A 50 -8.93 10.44 9.63
C GLU A 50 -8.15 9.65 10.69
N GLY A 51 -7.10 10.23 11.27
CA GLY A 51 -6.30 9.61 12.33
C GLY A 51 -5.41 8.46 11.86
N LEU A 52 -5.09 8.39 10.56
CA LEU A 52 -4.29 7.32 9.95
C LEU A 52 -2.80 7.68 9.88
N VAL A 53 -2.47 8.97 9.79
CA VAL A 53 -1.10 9.47 9.84
C VAL A 53 -0.93 10.57 10.88
N LYS A 54 0.30 10.78 11.32
CA LYS A 54 0.71 11.93 12.11
C LYS A 54 2.07 12.44 11.64
N THR A 55 2.38 13.67 12.01
CA THR A 55 3.72 14.23 11.84
C THR A 55 4.41 14.24 13.20
N ASP A 56 5.64 13.74 13.27
CA ASP A 56 6.43 13.79 14.51
C ASP A 56 7.08 15.17 14.73
N GLU A 57 7.84 15.30 15.81
CA GLU A 57 8.52 16.56 16.19
C GLU A 57 9.59 17.01 15.19
N TYR A 58 10.07 16.11 14.34
CA TYR A 58 11.09 16.37 13.32
C TYR A 58 10.49 16.60 11.91
N GLY A 59 9.17 16.52 11.77
CA GLY A 59 8.48 16.73 10.50
C GLY A 59 8.32 15.46 9.66
N PHE A 60 8.61 14.28 10.19
CA PHE A 60 8.43 13.02 9.47
C PHE A 60 6.99 12.53 9.53
N VAL A 61 6.52 11.95 8.44
CA VAL A 61 5.20 11.33 8.32
C VAL A 61 5.28 9.92 8.92
N VAL A 62 4.42 9.66 9.89
CA VAL A 62 4.38 8.39 10.62
C VAL A 62 2.96 7.85 10.60
N LEU A 63 2.82 6.56 10.28
CA LEU A 63 1.54 5.85 10.42
C LEU A 63 1.14 5.78 11.90
N THR A 64 -0.12 6.09 12.19
CA THR A 64 -0.71 5.72 13.49
C THR A 64 -0.89 4.20 13.55
N GLU A 65 -1.28 3.66 14.70
CA GLU A 65 -1.59 2.23 14.79
C GLU A 65 -2.70 1.83 13.81
N ALA A 66 -3.76 2.64 13.72
CA ALA A 66 -4.84 2.42 12.77
C ALA A 66 -4.36 2.49 11.31
N GLY A 67 -3.53 3.48 10.98
CA GLY A 67 -2.93 3.62 9.65
C GLY A 67 -2.01 2.44 9.30
N ARG A 68 -1.23 1.95 10.26
CA ARG A 68 -0.34 0.80 10.08
C ARG A 68 -1.10 -0.48 9.82
N VAL A 69 -2.19 -0.73 10.55
CA VAL A 69 -3.06 -1.90 10.32
C VAL A 69 -3.63 -1.87 8.90
N LEU A 70 -4.14 -0.72 8.46
CA LEU A 70 -4.71 -0.56 7.13
C LEU A 70 -3.64 -0.70 6.03
N ALA A 71 -2.53 0.01 6.17
CA ALA A 71 -1.43 -0.04 5.21
C ALA A 71 -0.86 -1.46 5.05
N LYS A 72 -0.72 -2.20 6.16
CA LYS A 72 -0.26 -3.60 6.11
C LYS A 72 -1.26 -4.52 5.40
N ARG A 73 -2.57 -4.28 5.57
CA ARG A 73 -3.60 -5.03 4.85
C ARG A 73 -3.52 -4.78 3.35
N ILE A 74 -3.33 -3.52 2.95
CA ILE A 74 -3.15 -3.13 1.54
C ILE A 74 -1.89 -3.80 1.00
N TYR A 75 -0.74 -3.61 1.64
CA TYR A 75 0.53 -4.23 1.23
C TYR A 75 0.51 -5.77 1.16
N GLU A 76 -0.26 -6.43 2.04
CA GLU A 76 -0.49 -7.87 1.93
C GLU A 76 -1.21 -8.24 0.63
N ARG A 77 -2.19 -7.44 0.21
CA ARG A 77 -2.90 -7.65 -1.05
C ARG A 77 -1.97 -7.46 -2.24
N HIS A 78 -1.19 -6.39 -2.27
CA HIS A 78 -0.20 -6.11 -3.30
C HIS A 78 0.75 -7.29 -3.48
N THR A 79 1.36 -7.75 -2.39
CA THR A 79 2.35 -8.82 -2.44
C THR A 79 1.76 -10.18 -2.80
N VAL A 80 0.58 -10.53 -2.30
CA VAL A 80 -0.08 -11.79 -2.65
C VAL A 80 -0.53 -11.79 -4.12
N LEU A 81 -1.07 -10.68 -4.61
CA LEU A 81 -1.48 -10.55 -6.02
C LEU A 81 -0.27 -10.54 -6.95
N THR A 82 0.80 -9.85 -6.58
CA THR A 82 2.09 -9.88 -7.31
C THR A 82 2.56 -11.32 -7.48
N GLU A 83 2.61 -12.09 -6.39
CA GLU A 83 3.01 -13.50 -6.44
C GLU A 83 2.06 -14.36 -7.27
N ALA A 84 0.74 -14.08 -7.23
CA ALA A 84 -0.23 -14.80 -8.03
C ALA A 84 -0.05 -14.53 -9.53
N PHE A 85 0.20 -13.27 -9.91
CA PHE A 85 0.45 -12.88 -11.30
C PHE A 85 1.78 -13.43 -11.82
N ARG A 86 2.83 -13.41 -11.00
CA ARG A 86 4.09 -14.12 -11.32
C ARG A 86 3.88 -15.61 -11.52
N TYR A 87 3.06 -16.24 -10.68
CA TYR A 87 2.78 -17.67 -10.77
C TYR A 87 2.07 -18.07 -12.07
N ILE A 88 1.22 -17.20 -12.62
CA ILE A 88 0.58 -17.44 -13.93
C ILE A 88 1.48 -17.05 -15.12
N GLY A 89 2.70 -16.59 -14.88
CA GLY A 89 3.72 -16.33 -15.90
C GLY A 89 3.93 -14.87 -16.28
N VAL A 90 3.39 -13.92 -15.51
CA VAL A 90 3.64 -12.49 -15.72
C VAL A 90 5.03 -12.13 -15.19
N ASP A 91 5.74 -11.26 -15.91
CA ASP A 91 7.01 -10.68 -15.45
C ASP A 91 6.86 -10.00 -14.09
N GLU A 92 7.90 -10.05 -13.25
CA GLU A 92 7.84 -9.54 -11.88
C GLU A 92 7.48 -8.05 -11.79
N LYS A 93 8.01 -7.22 -12.69
CA LYS A 93 7.73 -5.79 -12.70
C LYS A 93 6.27 -5.53 -13.09
N ILE A 94 5.81 -6.18 -14.16
CA ILE A 94 4.42 -6.05 -14.64
C ILE A 94 3.45 -6.58 -13.59
N ALA A 95 3.76 -7.72 -12.97
CA ALA A 95 2.94 -8.32 -11.92
C ALA A 95 2.76 -7.38 -10.73
N SER A 96 3.82 -6.69 -10.29
CA SER A 96 3.75 -5.70 -9.22
C SER A 96 2.93 -4.48 -9.62
N GLU A 97 3.16 -3.92 -10.82
CA GLU A 97 2.41 -2.76 -11.32
C GLU A 97 0.90 -3.06 -11.47
N ASP A 98 0.56 -4.25 -11.96
CA ASP A 98 -0.84 -4.68 -12.09
C ASP A 98 -1.47 -4.97 -10.72
N ALA A 99 -0.73 -5.60 -9.80
CA ALA A 99 -1.21 -5.89 -8.45
C ALA A 99 -1.59 -4.63 -7.68
N CYS A 100 -0.75 -3.59 -7.75
CA CYS A 100 -0.97 -2.28 -7.13
C CYS A 100 -2.29 -1.64 -7.58
N ARG A 101 -2.69 -1.84 -8.84
CA ARG A 101 -4.00 -1.35 -9.31
C ARG A 101 -5.12 -2.27 -8.85
N VAL A 102 -4.97 -3.58 -9.05
CA VAL A 102 -6.04 -4.55 -8.83
C VAL A 102 -6.46 -4.63 -7.35
N GLU A 103 -5.52 -4.45 -6.42
CA GLU A 103 -5.78 -4.64 -5.00
C GLU A 103 -6.87 -3.74 -4.42
N HIS A 104 -7.05 -2.54 -4.96
CA HIS A 104 -8.04 -1.56 -4.49
C HIS A 104 -9.45 -1.82 -5.03
N TYR A 105 -9.60 -2.68 -6.05
CA TYR A 105 -10.87 -2.90 -6.75
C TYR A 105 -11.50 -4.27 -6.50
N ILE A 106 -10.69 -5.29 -6.20
CA ILE A 106 -11.24 -6.65 -6.02
C ILE A 106 -11.90 -6.82 -4.64
N SER A 107 -12.96 -7.62 -4.59
CA SER A 107 -13.59 -7.95 -3.32
C SER A 107 -12.66 -8.73 -2.39
N ASP A 108 -12.93 -8.65 -1.08
CA ASP A 108 -12.27 -9.50 -0.09
C ASP A 108 -12.45 -10.99 -0.40
N GLU A 109 -13.63 -11.39 -0.88
CA GLU A 109 -13.90 -12.77 -1.31
C GLU A 109 -12.95 -13.24 -2.42
N THR A 110 -12.73 -12.40 -3.43
CA THR A 110 -11.81 -12.71 -4.55
C THR A 110 -10.38 -12.80 -4.05
N PHE A 111 -9.97 -11.83 -3.22
CA PHE A 111 -8.64 -11.80 -2.64
C PHE A 111 -8.36 -13.04 -1.77
N ASP A 112 -9.27 -13.38 -0.87
CA ASP A 112 -9.14 -14.52 0.05
C ASP A 112 -9.07 -15.84 -0.72
N ALA A 113 -9.84 -16.00 -1.80
CA ALA A 113 -9.76 -17.16 -2.68
C ALA A 113 -8.39 -17.28 -3.36
N ILE A 114 -7.85 -16.17 -3.89
CA ILE A 114 -6.50 -16.14 -4.50
C ILE A 114 -5.44 -16.47 -3.44
N LYS A 115 -5.51 -15.84 -2.27
CA LYS A 115 -4.59 -16.06 -1.15
C LYS A 115 -4.58 -17.52 -0.71
N ALA A 116 -5.75 -18.12 -0.54
CA ALA A 116 -5.89 -19.53 -0.20
C ALA A 116 -5.30 -20.44 -1.28
N PHE A 117 -5.59 -20.18 -2.56
CA PHE A 117 -5.02 -20.92 -3.68
C PHE A 117 -3.48 -20.87 -3.67
N MET A 118 -2.90 -19.69 -3.53
CA MET A 118 -1.44 -19.49 -3.48
C MET A 118 -0.80 -20.20 -2.28
N ALA A 119 -1.45 -20.22 -1.12
CA ALA A 119 -0.97 -20.95 0.06
C ALA A 119 -0.91 -22.46 -0.18
N THR A 120 -1.85 -23.05 -0.93
CA THR A 120 -1.80 -24.48 -1.27
C THR A 120 -0.64 -24.84 -2.19
N LYS A 121 -0.25 -23.92 -3.09
CA LYS A 121 0.84 -24.13 -4.04
C LYS A 121 2.21 -24.00 -3.38
N LYS A 122 2.36 -23.09 -2.42
CA LYS A 122 3.61 -22.94 -1.63
C LYS A 122 3.96 -24.19 -0.82
N LYS A 123 2.97 -24.97 -0.35
CA LYS A 123 3.18 -26.21 0.42
C LYS A 123 3.61 -27.43 -0.42
N LYS A 124 3.56 -27.33 -1.76
CA LYS A 124 3.89 -28.43 -2.69
C LYS A 124 5.26 -28.30 -3.35
N LYS A 125 6.02 -27.24 -3.03
CA LYS A 125 7.44 -27.12 -3.34
C LYS A 125 8.24 -27.53 -2.11
#